data_AF-A0A9X9F1F8-F1
#
_entry.id   AF-A0A9X9F1F8-F1
#
_cell.length_a   1.000
_cell.length_b   1.000
_cell.length_c   1.000
_cell.angle_alpha   90.00
_cell.angle_beta   90.00
_cell.angle_gamma   90.00
#
_symmetry.space_group_name_H-M   'P 1'
#
loop_
_entity.id
_entity.type
_entity.pdbx_description
1 polymer ?
#
loop_
_entity_poly.entity_id
_entity_poly.type
_entity_poly.pdbx_seq_one_letter_code
_entity_poly.pdbx_strand_id
1 'polypeptide(L)' 'MSNLLKKKSVTQLLEHNQSKTLTKTLGAFDLIMLGIGSIVGTGVLVLTGLVAARDAG' A
#
# COMPACT_ATOMS: atom_id res chain seq x y z
N MET A 1 -26.86 -9.98 -6.73
CA MET A 1 -25.44 -10.28 -7.05
C MET A 1 -24.96 -9.38 -8.20
N SER A 2 -25.11 -8.05 -8.09
CA SER A 2 -25.20 -7.20 -9.30
C SER A 2 -24.15 -6.08 -9.36
N ASN A 3 -23.17 -6.05 -8.44
CA ASN A 3 -22.24 -4.92 -8.31
C ASN A 3 -20.75 -5.31 -8.18
N LEU A 4 -20.37 -6.57 -8.41
CA LEU A 4 -18.96 -7.02 -8.26
C LEU A 4 -18.00 -6.32 -9.25
N LEU A 5 -18.48 -5.94 -10.43
CA LEU A 5 -17.66 -5.32 -11.49
C LEU A 5 -18.00 -3.85 -11.74
N LYS A 6 -18.80 -3.23 -10.86
CA LYS A 6 -19.24 -1.85 -11.06
C LYS A 6 -18.12 -0.89 -10.64
N LYS A 7 -17.67 -0.05 -11.58
CA LYS A 7 -16.65 0.96 -11.32
C LYS A 7 -17.18 2.04 -10.38
N LYS A 8 -16.43 2.31 -9.31
CA LYS A 8 -16.74 3.42 -8.38
C LYS A 8 -16.53 4.76 -9.11
N SER A 9 -17.48 5.68 -8.99
CA SER A 9 -17.34 7.02 -9.57
C SER A 9 -16.29 7.85 -8.82
N VAL A 10 -15.51 8.63 -9.56
CA VAL A 10 -14.54 9.59 -9.01
C VAL A 10 -15.25 10.66 -8.17
N THR A 11 -16.41 11.13 -8.62
CA THR A 11 -17.20 12.13 -7.87
C THR A 11 -17.58 11.65 -6.47
N GLN A 12 -18.01 10.39 -6.35
CA GLN A 12 -18.34 9.78 -5.06
C GLN A 12 -17.10 9.63 -4.16
N LEU A 13 -15.90 9.45 -4.72
CA LEU A 13 -14.65 9.42 -3.94
C LEU A 13 -14.32 10.81 -3.40
N LEU A 14 -14.45 11.86 -4.19
CA LEU A 14 -14.18 13.23 -3.76
C LEU A 14 -15.15 13.70 -2.69
N GLU A 15 -16.44 13.40 -2.83
CA GLU A 15 -17.49 13.73 -1.86
C GLU A 15 -17.20 13.06 -0.50
N HIS A 16 -16.83 11.78 -0.49
CA HIS A 16 -16.44 11.07 0.73
C HIS A 16 -15.16 11.61 1.38
N ASN A 17 -14.31 12.30 0.60
CA ASN A 17 -13.07 12.92 1.08
C ASN A 17 -13.28 14.38 1.55
N GLN A 18 -14.50 14.94 1.50
CA GLN A 18 -14.75 16.31 1.97
C GLN A 18 -14.79 16.43 3.50
N SER A 19 -15.22 15.38 4.20
CA SER A 19 -15.17 15.27 5.66
C SER A 19 -13.76 14.90 6.15
N LYS A 20 -12.80 15.80 5.93
CA LYS A 20 -11.40 15.58 6.34
C LYS A 20 -11.26 15.80 7.84
N THR A 21 -10.95 14.72 8.57
CA THR A 21 -10.60 14.79 10.00
C THR A 21 -9.11 15.07 10.22
N LEU A 22 -8.28 14.75 9.21
CA LEU A 22 -6.83 14.81 9.26
C LEU A 22 -6.29 15.96 8.41
N THR A 23 -5.34 16.70 8.96
CA THR A 23 -4.57 17.72 8.23
C THR A 23 -3.54 17.05 7.33
N LYS A 24 -3.34 17.59 6.12
CA LYS A 24 -2.31 17.08 5.20
C LYS A 24 -0.94 17.62 5.64
N THR A 25 -0.17 16.79 6.34
CA THR A 25 1.14 17.14 6.88
C THR A 25 2.31 16.42 6.20
N LEU A 26 2.07 15.30 5.51
CA LEU A 26 3.11 14.52 4.85
C LEU A 26 3.56 15.17 3.53
N GLY A 27 4.88 15.36 3.39
CA GLY A 27 5.55 15.77 2.16
C GLY A 27 6.01 14.60 1.30
N ALA A 28 6.67 14.89 0.17
CA ALA A 28 7.16 13.87 -0.76
C ALA A 28 8.17 12.91 -0.11
N PHE A 29 9.07 13.42 0.71
CA PHE A 29 10.07 12.62 1.40
C PHE A 29 9.44 11.68 2.44
N ASP A 30 8.47 12.17 3.21
CA ASP A 30 7.76 11.36 4.20
C ASP A 30 6.97 10.22 3.55
N LEU A 31 6.37 10.48 2.37
CA LEU A 31 5.69 9.46 1.58
C LEU A 31 6.66 8.41 1.01
N ILE A 32 7.87 8.81 0.60
CA ILE A 32 8.91 7.87 0.17
C ILE A 32 9.32 6.97 1.33
N MET A 33 9.59 7.56 2.50
CA MET A 33 9.95 6.81 3.71
C MET A 33 8.84 5.85 4.15
N LEU A 34 7.58 6.29 4.10
CA LEU A 34 6.41 5.43 4.32
C LEU A 34 6.37 4.25 3.35
N GLY A 35 6.65 4.49 2.07
CA GLY A 35 6.69 3.44 1.04
C GLY A 35 7.78 2.41 1.31
N ILE A 36 9.00 2.85 1.62
CA ILE A 36 10.12 1.96 1.94
C ILE A 36 9.79 1.11 3.17
N GLY A 37 9.31 1.73 4.25
CA GLY A 37 8.93 1.02 5.48
C GLY A 37 7.78 0.03 5.28
N SER A 38 6.88 0.29 4.34
CA SER A 38 5.75 -0.59 4.02
C SER A 38 6.14 -1.78 3.14
N ILE A 39 7.21 -1.65 2.34
CA ILE A 39 7.69 -2.70 1.41
C ILE A 39 8.73 -3.61 2.09
N VAL A 40 9.66 -3.02 2.83
CA VAL A 40 10.77 -3.75 3.45
C VAL A 40 10.28 -4.38 4.75
N GLY A 41 9.85 -5.64 4.67
CA GLY A 41 9.35 -6.41 5.81
C GLY A 41 9.84 -7.85 5.80
N THR A 42 9.09 -8.73 6.47
CA THR A 42 9.43 -10.16 6.57
C THR A 42 9.60 -10.82 5.19
N GLY A 43 8.86 -10.39 4.17
CA GLY A 43 8.93 -10.94 2.82
C GLY A 43 10.35 -11.01 2.27
N VAL A 44 11.07 -9.89 2.23
CA VAL A 44 12.44 -9.86 1.65
C VAL A 44 13.45 -10.65 2.50
N LEU A 45 13.31 -10.68 3.82
CA LEU A 45 14.27 -11.41 4.68
C LEU A 45 13.99 -12.91 4.72
N VAL A 46 12.72 -13.33 4.67
CA VAL A 46 12.31 -14.73 4.75
C VAL A 46 12.37 -15.42 3.39
N LEU A 47 11.86 -14.82 2.32
CA LEU A 47 11.87 -15.44 0.99
C LEU A 47 13.30 -15.70 0.53
N THR A 48 14.22 -14.76 0.77
CA THR A 48 15.63 -14.91 0.39
C THR A 48 16.30 -16.05 1.17
N GLY A 49 16.04 -16.16 2.48
CA GLY A 49 16.53 -17.28 3.29
C GLY A 49 15.92 -18.63 2.88
N LEU A 50 14.63 -18.65 2.53
CA LEU A 50 13.95 -19.87 2.07
C LEU A 50 14.48 -20.33 0.71
N VAL A 51 14.69 -19.41 -0.23
CA VAL A 51 15.29 -19.70 -1.53
C VAL A 51 16.74 -20.18 -1.36
N ALA A 52 17.52 -19.53 -0.50
CA ALA A 52 18.86 -20.01 -0.17
C ALA A 52 18.82 -21.44 0.41
N ALA A 53 17.92 -21.75 1.34
CA ALA A 53 17.82 -23.07 1.93
C ALA A 53 17.32 -24.17 0.96
N ARG A 54 16.54 -23.81 -0.06
CA ARG A 54 15.93 -24.76 -1.00
C ARG A 54 16.73 -24.94 -2.28
N ASP A 55 17.38 -23.88 -2.74
CA ASP A 55 18.01 -23.80 -4.06
C ASP A 55 19.53 -23.61 -3.99
N ALA A 56 20.12 -23.35 -2.82
CA ALA A 56 21.58 -23.36 -2.67
C ALA A 56 22.07 -24.80 -2.42
N GLY A 57 22.22 -25.56 -3.50
CA GLY A 57 23.10 -26.75 -3.58
C GLY A 57 22.83 -27.89 -2.61
#